data_AF-A0A1J1I994-F1
#
_entry.id   AF-A0A1J1I994-F1
#
_cell.length_a   1.000
_cell.length_b   1.000
_cell.length_c   1.000
_cell.angle_alpha   90.00
_cell.angle_beta   90.00
_cell.angle_gamma   90.00
#
_symmetry.space_group_name_H-M   'P 1'
#
loop_
_entity.id
_entity.type
_entity.pdbx_description
1 polymer ?
#
loop_
_entity_poly.entity_id
_entity_poly.type
_entity_poly.pdbx_seq_one_letter_code
_entity_poly.pdbx_strand_id
1 'polypeptide(L)' 'MVMKDPTTRRSRGFGFITFSDPASVDKVLAHGTHELDGKKIDPKVAFPRRAHP' A
#
# COMPACT_ATOMS: atom_id res chain seq x y z
N MET A 1 6.92 1.73 1.44
CA MET A 1 7.28 1.02 2.69
C MET A 1 6.36 -0.18 2.89
N VAL A 2 6.93 -1.40 2.98
CA VAL A 2 6.20 -2.62 3.33
C VAL A 2 6.21 -2.79 4.84
N MET A 3 5.05 -2.95 5.46
CA MET A 3 4.97 -3.16 6.90
C MET A 3 5.38 -4.60 7.22
N LYS A 4 6.40 -4.76 8.05
CA LYS A 4 6.86 -6.07 8.52
C LYS A 4 6.56 -6.22 9.99
N ASP A 5 6.29 -7.45 10.41
CA ASP A 5 6.24 -7.80 11.81
C ASP A 5 7.65 -7.67 12.42
N PRO A 6 7.82 -6.94 13.53
CA PRO A 6 9.14 -6.63 14.08
C PRO A 6 9.86 -7.86 14.62
N THR A 7 9.12 -8.90 15.02
CA THR A 7 9.66 -10.11 15.65
C THR A 7 9.99 -11.19 14.61
N THR A 8 9.08 -11.43 13.68
CA THR A 8 9.18 -12.50 12.67
C THR A 8 9.76 -12.02 11.33
N ARG A 9 9.90 -10.69 11.14
CA ARG A 9 10.29 -10.03 9.88
C ARG A 9 9.41 -10.37 8.68
N ARG A 10 8.28 -11.07 8.87
CA ARG A 10 7.32 -11.39 7.81
C ARG A 10 6.52 -10.15 7.42
N SER A 11 6.20 -10.02 6.13
CA SER A 11 5.32 -8.95 5.65
C SER A 11 3.92 -9.09 6.27
N ARG A 12 3.36 -7.98 6.74
CA ARG A 12 2.00 -7.92 7.30
C ARG A 12 0.89 -7.92 6.23
N GLY A 13 1.25 -8.12 4.96
CA GLY A 13 0.30 -8.16 3.84
C GLY A 13 -0.16 -6.78 3.34
N PHE A 14 0.43 -5.69 3.82
CA PHE A 14 0.15 -4.34 3.32
C PHE A 14 1.39 -3.43 3.37
N GLY A 15 1.35 -2.37 2.59
CA GLY A 15 2.38 -1.33 2.56
C GLY A 15 1.82 -0.02 2.05
N PHE A 16 2.63 1.03 2.18
CA PHE A 16 2.33 2.35 1.65
C PHE A 16 3.29 2.68 0.52
N ILE A 17 2.79 3.30 -0.54
CA ILE A 17 3.59 3.78 -1.65
C ILE A 17 3.39 5.29 -1.72
N THR A 18 4.49 6.03 -1.71
CA THR A 18 4.47 7.48 -1.91
C THR A 18 4.86 7.72 -3.36
N PHE A 19 3.93 8.27 -4.14
CA PHE A 19 4.19 8.66 -5.52
C PHE A 19 4.76 10.08 -5.55
N SER A 20 5.65 10.34 -6.49
CA SER A 20 6.13 11.70 -6.77
C SER A 20 5.07 12.55 -7.50
N ASP A 21 4.25 11.90 -8.32
CA ASP A 21 3.21 12.52 -9.13
C ASP A 21 1.82 12.05 -8.68
N PRO A 22 0.91 12.96 -8.29
CA PRO A 22 -0.45 12.60 -7.88
C PRO A 22 -1.25 11.92 -9.00
N ALA A 23 -1.03 12.26 -10.28
CA ALA A 23 -1.77 11.65 -11.38
C ALA A 23 -1.44 10.15 -11.54
N SER A 24 -0.32 9.69 -10.99
CA SER A 24 0.02 8.27 -10.93
C SER A 24 -0.88 7.50 -9.96
N VAL A 25 -1.38 8.15 -8.90
CA VAL A 25 -2.31 7.54 -7.94
C VAL A 25 -3.64 7.22 -8.62
N ASP A 26 -4.18 8.16 -9.39
CA ASP A 26 -5.46 7.99 -10.10
C ASP A 26 -5.40 6.82 -11.08
N LYS A 27 -4.29 6.68 -11.82
CA LYS A 27 -4.06 5.55 -12.75
C LYS A 27 -4.06 4.21 -12.04
N VAL A 28 -3.38 4.13 -10.88
CA VAL A 28 -3.29 2.89 -10.09
C VAL A 28 -4.66 2.51 -9.51
N LEU A 29 -5.42 3.48 -9.03
CA LEU A 29 -6.76 3.27 -8.48
C LEU A 29 -7.78 2.91 -9.57
N ALA A 30 -7.69 3.50 -10.76
CA ALA A 30 -8.58 3.20 -11.89
C ALA A 30 -8.46 1.73 -12.36
N HIS A 31 -7.28 1.13 -12.21
CA HIS A 31 -7.04 -0.27 -12.56
C HIS A 31 -7.63 -1.25 -11.51
N GLY A 32 -7.94 -0.76 -10.30
CA GLY A 32 -8.61 -1.54 -9.24
C GLY A 32 -7.70 -2.57 -8.57
N THR A 33 -7.46 -3.71 -9.22
CA THR A 33 -6.61 -4.80 -8.69
C THR A 33 -5.33 -4.96 -9.49
N HIS A 34 -4.26 -5.33 -8.78
CA HIS A 34 -2.94 -5.56 -9.37
C HIS A 34 -2.38 -6.90 -8.89
N GLU A 35 -1.40 -7.43 -9.59
CA GLU A 35 -0.69 -8.64 -9.19
C GLU A 35 0.78 -8.30 -8.93
N LEU A 36 1.31 -8.72 -7.78
CA LEU A 36 2.69 -8.50 -7.37
C LEU A 36 3.24 -9.80 -6.77
N ASP A 37 4.29 -10.34 -7.38
CA ASP A 37 4.91 -11.63 -6.99
C ASP A 37 3.90 -12.79 -6.86
N GLY A 38 2.94 -12.88 -7.80
CA GLY A 38 1.88 -13.90 -7.80
C GLY A 38 0.79 -13.67 -6.74
N LYS A 39 0.78 -12.51 -6.06
CA LYS A 39 -0.24 -12.12 -5.09
C LYS A 39 -1.10 -11.01 -5.65
N LYS A 40 -2.42 -11.20 -5.58
CA LYS A 40 -3.37 -10.11 -5.86
C LYS A 40 -3.32 -9.08 -4.74
N ILE A 41 -3.20 -7.81 -5.13
CA ILE A 41 -3.19 -6.65 -4.24
C ILE A 41 -4.32 -5.69 -4.63
N ASP A 42 -4.86 -5.04 -3.61
CA ASP A 42 -5.96 -4.08 -3.71
C ASP A 42 -5.46 -2.71 -3.24
N PRO A 43 -4.97 -1.83 -4.14
CA PRO A 43 -4.58 -0.47 -3.81
C PRO A 43 -5.77 0.35 -3.31
N LYS A 44 -5.54 1.08 -2.22
CA LYS A 44 -6.50 2.02 -1.63
C LYS A 44 -5.80 3.31 -1.26
N VAL A 45 -6.56 4.41 -1.26
CA VAL A 45 -6.09 5.70 -0.76
C VAL A 45 -5.66 5.53 0.71
N ALA A 46 -4.43 5.92 1.00
CA ALA A 46 -3.90 5.86 2.34
C ALA A 46 -4.48 7.00 3.17
N PHE A 47 -5.31 6.67 4.17
CA PHE A 47 -5.72 7.64 5.17
C PHE A 47 -4.62 7.77 6.22
N PRO A 48 -4.19 9.00 6.57
CA PRO A 48 -3.30 9.19 7.70
C PRO A 48 -3.98 8.59 8.93
N ARG A 49 -3.29 7.68 9.63
CA ARG A 49 -3.75 7.24 10.95
C ARG A 49 -3.87 8.52 11.77
N ARG A 50 -5.08 8.87 12.22
CA ARG A 50 -5.25 9.93 13.23
C ARG A 50 -4.19 9.67 14.27
N ALA A 51 -3.36 10.67 14.54
CA ALA A 51 -2.52 10.65 15.72
C ALA A 51 -3.48 10.37 16.87
N HIS A 52 -3.42 9.16 17.43
CA HIS A 52 -4.10 8.90 18.68
C HIS A 52 -3.44 9.89 19.66
N PRO A 53 -4.21 10.81 20.27
CA PRO A 53 -3.66 11.67 21.30
C PRO A 53 -3.05 10.82 22.42
#